data_AF-A0A962V7M3-F1
#
_entry.id   AF-A0A962V7M3-F1
#
_cell.length_a   1.000
_cell.length_b   1.000
_cell.length_c   1.000
_cell.angle_alpha   90.00
_cell.angle_beta   90.00
_cell.angle_gamma   90.00
#
_symmetry.space_group_name_H-M   'P 1'
#
loop_
_entity.id
_entity.type
_entity.pdbx_description
1 polymer ?
#
loop_
_entity_poly.entity_id
_entity_poly.type
_entity_poly.pdbx_seq_one_letter_code
_entity_poly.pdbx_strand_id
1 'polypeptide(L)'
;PDDILSHELRFSRIDGVGDTNPRPWPVTWADFLGAIAEPVIHGDVPLDEFLALDKTQRSAIKKPLPAFIPATFQRDGIRKKEAVLAVHALVLDIDGGIDRAGIETSLDGMTYAAYTSFSNAPSAERWRVILPLAGALPPSKQGELFTQVKARFPAGVDIDPCSKNPACLYFLPAVPPGGEPYYRHFSKLGELLTLAAVPAAAAPVGAPPAVTVGSAFQPVDLVTLPIKPAIRALIRDGVDKGDRSESLWRCLCELVTAGCTDAVILSVLTDPTNGISNKPLCERGGNRHSAAEWLSGQIAKARAELAAVAPPPSGEGESGDLTAQVQAIAETAPDEITADTELRALAETSGVTFSVLRAQYRDARKAVKQQRASEEKARAEQARYDEQRREFEAQAMGPDEVLAELNRKHAVLQYANRVLILSQTRDPVMNRDTLAFMSASDFRLKYGNRFVLIPGESQFQSTPWAEFWLK
;
A
#
# COMPACT_ATOMS: atom_id res chain seq x y z
N PRO A 1 -8.40 -32.30 25.94
CA PRO A 1 -8.05 -32.36 24.49
C PRO A 1 -9.28 -32.34 23.60
N ASP A 2 -10.26 -33.21 23.86
CA ASP A 2 -11.46 -33.33 23.03
C ASP A 2 -12.29 -32.03 22.98
N ASP A 3 -12.39 -31.32 24.11
CA ASP A 3 -13.09 -30.02 24.20
C ASP A 3 -12.47 -28.94 23.29
N ILE A 4 -11.13 -28.94 23.16
CA ILE A 4 -10.41 -27.97 22.30
C ILE A 4 -10.67 -28.28 20.83
N LEU A 5 -10.73 -29.57 20.45
CA LEU A 5 -10.99 -29.96 19.07
C LEU A 5 -12.41 -29.58 18.61
N SER A 6 -13.38 -29.60 19.52
CA SER A 6 -14.74 -29.11 19.29
C SER A 6 -14.91 -27.60 19.41
N HIS A 7 -13.86 -26.84 19.76
CA HIS A 7 -13.94 -25.40 19.91
C HIS A 7 -14.40 -24.72 18.60
N GLU A 8 -15.49 -23.98 18.66
CA GLU A 8 -16.06 -23.30 17.49
C GLU A 8 -15.29 -22.01 17.16
N LEU A 9 -14.79 -21.95 15.92
CA LEU A 9 -14.24 -20.75 15.32
C LEU A 9 -15.27 -20.11 14.39
N ARG A 10 -15.49 -18.81 14.58
CA ARG A 10 -16.35 -18.01 13.70
C ARG A 10 -15.48 -17.17 12.80
N PHE A 11 -14.96 -17.80 11.75
CA PHE A 11 -14.19 -17.11 10.74
C PHE A 11 -15.12 -16.56 9.66
N SER A 12 -14.54 -15.75 8.78
CA SER A 12 -15.18 -15.39 7.52
C SER A 12 -14.34 -15.88 6.35
N ARG A 13 -14.98 -16.36 5.28
CA ARG A 13 -14.33 -16.81 4.06
C ARG A 13 -14.56 -15.82 2.92
N ILE A 14 -13.56 -15.69 2.06
CA ILE A 14 -13.61 -14.93 0.81
C ILE A 14 -13.06 -15.79 -0.33
N ASP A 15 -13.57 -15.60 -1.55
CA ASP A 15 -13.17 -16.41 -2.71
C ASP A 15 -11.86 -15.92 -3.33
N GLY A 16 -11.43 -14.69 -2.99
CA GLY A 16 -10.21 -14.09 -3.47
C GLY A 16 -9.96 -12.72 -2.87
N VAL A 17 -8.80 -12.12 -3.12
CA VAL A 17 -8.43 -10.80 -2.55
C VAL A 17 -9.38 -9.69 -3.03
N GLY A 18 -9.92 -9.81 -4.24
CA GLY A 18 -10.90 -8.88 -4.80
C GLY A 18 -12.31 -9.01 -4.23
N ASP A 19 -12.59 -10.10 -3.52
CA ASP A 19 -13.87 -10.31 -2.86
C ASP A 19 -13.98 -9.37 -1.65
N THR A 20 -15.05 -8.57 -1.66
CA THR A 20 -15.35 -7.58 -0.61
C THR A 20 -16.46 -8.05 0.31
N ASN A 21 -16.99 -9.25 0.09
CA ASN A 21 -18.11 -9.83 0.83
C ASN A 21 -17.66 -11.02 1.69
N PRO A 22 -17.14 -10.77 2.91
CA PRO A 22 -16.79 -11.85 3.83
C PRO A 22 -18.03 -12.64 4.22
N ARG A 23 -18.05 -13.94 3.91
CA ARG A 23 -19.15 -14.85 4.26
C ARG A 23 -18.84 -15.58 5.56
N PRO A 24 -19.80 -15.72 6.50
CA PRO A 24 -19.59 -16.51 7.71
C PRO A 24 -19.12 -17.93 7.38
N TRP A 25 -18.08 -18.38 8.08
CA TRP A 25 -17.54 -19.72 8.00
C TRP A 25 -17.37 -20.27 9.43
N PRO A 26 -18.46 -20.75 10.04
CA PRO A 26 -18.36 -21.48 11.30
C PRO A 26 -17.65 -22.80 11.06
N VAL A 27 -16.59 -23.06 11.82
CA VAL A 27 -15.75 -24.25 11.68
C VAL A 27 -15.24 -24.67 13.05
N THR A 28 -15.18 -25.97 13.35
CA THR A 28 -14.54 -26.42 14.58
C THR A 28 -13.02 -26.34 14.45
N TRP A 29 -12.29 -26.35 15.57
CA TRP A 29 -10.83 -26.42 15.52
C TRP A 29 -10.36 -27.67 14.76
N ALA A 30 -10.98 -28.84 15.00
CA ALA A 30 -10.68 -30.07 14.27
C ALA A 30 -10.89 -29.93 12.75
N ASP A 31 -12.03 -29.36 12.32
CA ASP A 31 -12.32 -29.15 10.90
C ASP A 31 -11.35 -28.16 10.27
N PHE A 32 -10.94 -27.12 11.01
CA PHE A 32 -9.94 -26.17 10.53
C PHE A 32 -8.57 -26.84 10.36
N LEU A 33 -8.17 -27.70 11.30
CA LEU A 33 -6.95 -28.51 11.17
C LEU A 33 -7.00 -29.41 9.91
N GLY A 34 -8.15 -30.03 9.64
CA GLY A 34 -8.37 -30.80 8.41
C GLY A 34 -8.27 -29.93 7.16
N ALA A 35 -8.87 -28.74 7.17
CA ALA A 35 -8.83 -27.79 6.05
C ALA A 35 -7.43 -27.26 5.73
N ILE A 36 -6.48 -27.36 6.66
CA ILE A 36 -5.08 -26.97 6.43
C ILE A 36 -4.13 -28.14 6.24
N ALA A 37 -4.60 -29.39 6.25
CA ALA A 37 -3.71 -30.54 6.12
C ALA A 37 -3.13 -30.69 4.71
N GLU A 38 -3.92 -30.29 3.71
CA GLU A 38 -3.59 -30.47 2.29
C GLU A 38 -3.64 -29.12 1.55
N PRO A 39 -2.55 -28.73 0.86
CA PRO A 39 -2.54 -27.50 0.08
C PRO A 39 -3.20 -27.73 -1.28
N VAL A 40 -3.82 -26.67 -1.81
CA VAL A 40 -4.25 -26.64 -3.22
C VAL A 40 -3.08 -26.25 -4.11
N ILE A 41 -2.80 -27.03 -5.16
CA ILE A 41 -1.86 -26.62 -6.21
C ILE A 41 -2.56 -25.57 -7.07
N HIS A 42 -1.95 -24.39 -7.21
CA HIS A 42 -2.59 -23.25 -7.87
C HIS A 42 -1.68 -22.52 -8.84
N GLY A 43 -2.26 -22.21 -10.01
CA GLY A 43 -1.56 -21.54 -11.11
C GLY A 43 -0.78 -22.52 -11.98
N ASP A 44 -0.07 -21.95 -12.94
CA ASP A 44 0.72 -22.62 -13.97
C ASP A 44 2.22 -22.27 -13.90
N VAL A 45 2.59 -21.29 -13.05
CA VAL A 45 3.98 -20.85 -12.85
C VAL A 45 4.63 -21.69 -11.74
N PRO A 46 5.70 -22.46 -12.04
CA PRO A 46 6.43 -23.24 -11.05
C PRO A 46 6.99 -22.39 -9.90
N LEU A 47 7.25 -23.00 -8.74
CA LEU A 47 7.70 -22.27 -7.54
C LEU A 47 8.95 -21.42 -7.76
N ASP A 48 9.98 -21.94 -8.43
CA ASP A 48 11.23 -21.24 -8.71
C ASP A 48 11.02 -20.01 -9.60
N GLU A 49 10.24 -20.16 -10.67
CA GLU A 49 9.82 -19.05 -11.53
C GLU A 49 8.97 -18.04 -10.76
N PHE A 50 8.01 -18.51 -9.96
CA PHE A 50 7.16 -17.66 -9.14
C PHE A 50 7.98 -16.80 -8.16
N LEU A 51 9.05 -17.38 -7.59
CA LEU A 51 9.96 -16.68 -6.69
C LEU A 51 10.90 -15.70 -7.42
N ALA A 52 11.03 -15.78 -8.75
CA ALA A 52 11.74 -14.81 -9.57
C ALA A 52 10.86 -13.64 -10.02
N LEU A 53 9.54 -13.81 -10.05
CA LEU A 53 8.58 -12.76 -10.42
C LEU A 53 8.65 -11.54 -9.50
N ASP A 54 8.21 -10.38 -9.98
CA ASP A 54 8.05 -9.21 -9.13
C ASP A 54 6.81 -9.31 -8.20
N LYS A 55 6.69 -8.39 -7.25
CA LYS A 55 5.58 -8.38 -6.28
C LYS A 55 4.21 -8.27 -6.94
N THR A 56 4.08 -7.50 -8.01
CA THR A 56 2.81 -7.28 -8.72
C THR A 56 2.35 -8.55 -9.41
N GLN A 57 3.26 -9.21 -10.12
CA GLN A 57 3.01 -10.49 -10.79
C GLN A 57 2.63 -11.58 -9.78
N ARG A 58 3.40 -11.73 -8.69
CA ARG A 58 3.06 -12.68 -7.61
C ARG A 58 1.69 -12.41 -6.99
N SER A 59 1.36 -11.13 -6.80
CA SER A 59 0.06 -10.73 -6.25
C SER A 59 -1.09 -11.08 -7.20
N ALA A 60 -0.89 -10.93 -8.51
CA ALA A 60 -1.89 -11.30 -9.51
C ALA A 60 -2.20 -12.81 -9.48
N ILE A 61 -1.17 -13.65 -9.40
CA ILE A 61 -1.30 -15.12 -9.32
C ILE A 61 -2.07 -15.54 -8.06
N LYS A 62 -1.81 -14.88 -6.92
CA LYS A 62 -2.46 -15.19 -5.64
C LYS A 62 -3.86 -14.59 -5.50
N LYS A 63 -4.22 -13.56 -6.28
CA LYS A 63 -5.49 -12.84 -6.16
C LYS A 63 -6.74 -13.73 -6.16
N PRO A 64 -6.85 -14.80 -6.97
CA PRO A 64 -8.01 -15.69 -6.98
C PRO A 64 -7.97 -16.80 -5.91
N LEU A 65 -6.93 -16.87 -5.07
CA LEU A 65 -6.86 -17.90 -4.04
C LEU A 65 -7.90 -17.64 -2.94
N PRO A 66 -8.58 -18.69 -2.45
CA PRO A 66 -9.48 -18.55 -1.31
C PRO A 66 -8.71 -18.16 -0.05
N ALA A 67 -9.34 -17.34 0.78
CA ALA A 67 -8.76 -16.87 2.02
C ALA A 67 -9.80 -16.84 3.13
N PHE A 68 -9.31 -16.78 4.36
CA PHE A 68 -10.14 -16.57 5.53
C PHE A 68 -9.69 -15.33 6.29
N ILE A 69 -10.61 -14.81 7.11
CA ILE A 69 -10.39 -13.72 8.04
C ILE A 69 -10.79 -14.29 9.40
N PRO A 70 -9.93 -14.22 10.44
CA PRO A 70 -10.22 -14.77 11.76
C PRO A 70 -11.17 -13.89 12.56
N ALA A 71 -12.22 -13.38 11.91
CA ALA A 71 -13.14 -12.40 12.46
C ALA A 71 -14.54 -12.49 11.83
N THR A 72 -15.53 -11.93 12.52
CA THR A 72 -16.90 -11.75 12.04
C THR A 72 -17.16 -10.28 11.70
N PHE A 73 -18.14 -10.02 10.82
CA PHE A 73 -18.46 -8.68 10.32
C PHE A 73 -19.89 -8.29 10.67
N GLN A 74 -20.13 -6.99 10.87
CA GLN A 74 -21.44 -6.43 11.22
C GLN A 74 -22.43 -6.42 10.05
N ARG A 75 -21.92 -6.32 8.81
CA ARG A 75 -22.73 -6.20 7.59
C ARG A 75 -22.07 -6.96 6.45
N ASP A 76 -22.89 -7.63 5.65
CA ASP A 76 -22.46 -8.26 4.42
C ASP A 76 -21.88 -7.22 3.43
N GLY A 77 -20.99 -7.66 2.55
CA GLY A 77 -20.48 -6.86 1.43
C GLY A 77 -19.44 -5.80 1.78
N ILE A 78 -18.98 -5.70 3.04
CA ILE A 78 -17.97 -4.70 3.45
C ILE A 78 -16.80 -5.34 4.20
N ARG A 79 -15.73 -5.67 3.46
CA ARG A 79 -14.41 -6.04 4.01
C ARG A 79 -13.62 -4.80 4.44
N LYS A 80 -14.01 -4.17 5.56
CA LYS A 80 -13.29 -3.05 6.18
C LYS A 80 -13.08 -3.30 7.67
N LYS A 81 -12.00 -2.75 8.24
CA LYS A 81 -11.69 -2.92 9.67
C LYS A 81 -12.79 -2.38 10.59
N GLU A 82 -13.47 -1.31 10.16
CA GLU A 82 -14.58 -0.68 10.90
C GLU A 82 -15.84 -1.54 10.91
N ALA A 83 -15.95 -2.48 9.96
CA ALA A 83 -17.07 -3.41 9.87
C ALA A 83 -16.82 -4.71 10.67
N VAL A 84 -15.63 -4.91 11.24
CA VAL A 84 -15.34 -6.10 12.05
C VAL A 84 -16.08 -5.99 13.38
N LEU A 85 -16.81 -7.06 13.74
CA LEU A 85 -17.56 -7.15 14.99
C LEU A 85 -16.70 -7.75 16.10
N ALA A 86 -16.07 -8.90 15.82
CA ALA A 86 -15.22 -9.59 16.78
C ALA A 86 -14.16 -10.44 16.08
N VAL A 87 -13.03 -10.63 16.76
CA VAL A 87 -11.89 -11.45 16.32
C VAL A 87 -11.94 -12.78 17.08
N HIS A 88 -11.70 -13.89 16.40
CA HIS A 88 -11.84 -15.26 16.94
C HIS A 88 -10.52 -16.05 16.98
N ALA A 89 -9.50 -15.58 16.27
CA ALA A 89 -8.14 -16.11 16.37
C ALA A 89 -7.12 -14.99 16.14
N LEU A 90 -5.95 -15.11 16.74
CA LEU A 90 -4.78 -14.34 16.31
C LEU A 90 -4.07 -15.13 15.21
N VAL A 91 -3.67 -14.46 14.13
CA VAL A 91 -2.82 -15.05 13.11
C VAL A 91 -1.52 -14.26 13.03
N LEU A 92 -0.40 -14.97 12.96
CA LEU A 92 0.94 -14.41 12.74
C LEU A 92 1.38 -14.82 11.33
N ASP A 93 1.52 -13.85 10.42
CA ASP A 93 2.17 -14.07 9.11
C ASP A 93 3.68 -13.84 9.30
N ILE A 94 4.45 -14.93 9.29
CA ILE A 94 5.89 -14.95 9.54
C ILE A 94 6.62 -15.12 8.21
N ASP A 95 7.35 -14.09 7.81
CA ASP A 95 8.07 -14.01 6.53
C ASP A 95 9.50 -14.54 6.58
N GLY A 96 10.03 -14.81 7.78
CA GLY A 96 11.32 -15.47 7.98
C GLY A 96 11.88 -15.37 9.41
N GLY A 97 13.10 -15.87 9.59
CA GLY A 97 13.87 -15.75 10.83
C GLY A 97 13.53 -16.77 11.93
N ILE A 98 12.68 -17.76 11.64
CA ILE A 98 12.35 -18.85 12.58
C ILE A 98 12.00 -20.13 11.83
N ASP A 99 12.33 -21.27 12.43
CA ASP A 99 11.94 -22.59 11.97
C ASP A 99 10.78 -23.16 12.82
N ARG A 100 10.36 -24.40 12.51
CA ARG A 100 9.33 -25.10 13.28
C ARG A 100 9.66 -25.21 14.77
N ALA A 101 10.91 -25.57 15.12
CA ALA A 101 11.30 -25.79 16.51
C ALA A 101 11.25 -24.48 17.32
N GLY A 102 11.64 -23.36 16.70
CA GLY A 102 11.50 -22.03 17.27
C GLY A 102 10.05 -21.63 17.51
N ILE A 103 9.14 -21.96 16.58
CA ILE A 103 7.70 -21.72 16.76
C ILE A 103 7.15 -22.56 17.93
N GLU A 104 7.48 -23.86 17.97
CA GLU A 104 7.07 -24.76 19.07
C GLU A 104 7.57 -24.26 20.42
N THR A 105 8.81 -23.76 20.50
CA THR A 105 9.37 -23.20 21.73
C THR A 105 8.71 -21.88 22.13
N SER A 106 8.49 -20.97 21.17
CA SER A 106 7.92 -19.63 21.43
C SER A 106 6.47 -19.71 21.93
N LEU A 107 5.73 -20.73 21.48
CA LEU A 107 4.31 -20.93 21.77
C LEU A 107 4.06 -22.13 22.68
N ASP A 108 5.06 -22.56 23.45
CA ASP A 108 4.91 -23.67 24.38
C ASP A 108 3.72 -23.46 25.35
N GLY A 109 2.97 -24.53 25.56
CA GLY A 109 1.74 -24.54 26.35
C GLY A 109 0.49 -23.97 25.67
N MET A 110 0.58 -23.39 24.47
CA MET A 110 -0.57 -22.82 23.76
C MET A 110 -1.16 -23.77 22.71
N THR A 111 -2.47 -23.66 22.48
CA THR A 111 -3.10 -24.25 21.28
C THR A 111 -2.78 -23.38 20.06
N TYR A 112 -2.27 -24.00 19.01
CA TYR A 112 -2.10 -23.33 17.72
C TYR A 112 -1.97 -24.33 16.57
N ALA A 113 -2.15 -23.82 15.36
CA ALA A 113 -1.83 -24.49 14.11
C ALA A 113 -0.87 -23.64 13.30
N ALA A 114 0.00 -24.27 12.54
CA ALA A 114 0.92 -23.58 11.65
C ALA A 114 0.96 -24.27 10.29
N TYR A 115 1.00 -23.50 9.21
CA TYR A 115 1.24 -24.01 7.87
C TYR A 115 2.09 -23.05 7.05
N THR A 116 2.83 -23.60 6.08
CA THR A 116 3.72 -22.81 5.22
C THR A 116 2.94 -21.93 4.23
N SER A 117 3.45 -20.74 3.94
CA SER A 117 2.80 -19.82 2.99
C SER A 117 3.03 -20.22 1.52
N PHE A 118 2.26 -19.62 0.60
CA PHE A 118 2.36 -19.85 -0.86
C PHE A 118 3.77 -19.62 -1.44
N SER A 119 4.59 -18.81 -0.76
CA SER A 119 5.93 -18.44 -1.23
C SER A 119 7.02 -19.06 -0.36
N ASN A 120 6.71 -20.13 0.35
CA ASN A 120 7.65 -20.88 1.15
C ASN A 120 8.62 -21.65 0.25
N ALA A 121 9.90 -21.64 0.61
CA ALA A 121 10.94 -22.43 -0.04
C ALA A 121 11.93 -22.94 1.02
N PRO A 122 12.70 -24.02 0.75
CA PRO A 122 13.70 -24.53 1.69
C PRO A 122 14.72 -23.49 2.17
N SER A 123 15.07 -22.53 1.32
CA SER A 123 16.00 -21.44 1.65
C SER A 123 15.36 -20.26 2.39
N ALA A 124 14.03 -20.21 2.48
CA ALA A 124 13.28 -19.11 3.07
C ALA A 124 11.95 -19.63 3.63
N GLU A 125 12.00 -20.14 4.87
CA GLU A 125 10.82 -20.65 5.56
C GLU A 125 9.84 -19.52 5.89
N ARG A 126 8.56 -19.73 5.54
CA ARG A 126 7.49 -18.77 5.80
C ARG A 126 6.28 -19.48 6.36
N TRP A 127 5.76 -18.97 7.47
CA TRP A 127 4.75 -19.65 8.27
C TRP A 127 3.55 -18.75 8.53
N ARG A 128 2.35 -19.31 8.48
CA ARG A 128 1.15 -18.73 9.09
C ARG A 128 0.85 -19.51 10.34
N VAL A 129 0.83 -18.82 11.48
CA VAL A 129 0.54 -19.44 12.78
C VAL A 129 -0.78 -18.89 13.31
N ILE A 130 -1.72 -19.78 13.60
CA ILE A 130 -3.10 -19.48 13.99
C ILE A 130 -3.29 -19.92 15.43
N LEU A 131 -3.62 -18.97 16.29
CA LEU A 131 -3.89 -19.18 17.71
C LEU A 131 -5.37 -18.92 17.99
N PRO A 132 -6.20 -19.96 18.20
CA PRO A 132 -7.62 -19.79 18.49
C PRO A 132 -7.81 -19.10 19.85
N LEU A 133 -8.75 -18.15 19.91
CA LEU A 133 -9.04 -17.42 21.14
C LEU A 133 -10.07 -18.18 21.97
N ALA A 134 -9.90 -18.23 23.29
CA ALA A 134 -10.89 -18.86 24.16
C ALA A 134 -12.27 -18.16 24.12
N GLY A 135 -12.26 -16.86 23.80
CA GLY A 135 -13.46 -16.06 23.59
C GLY A 135 -13.22 -14.97 22.56
N ALA A 136 -14.30 -14.52 21.92
CA ALA A 136 -14.22 -13.49 20.89
C ALA A 136 -13.68 -12.17 21.47
N LEU A 137 -12.77 -11.53 20.73
CA LEU A 137 -12.07 -10.32 21.15
C LEU A 137 -12.61 -9.09 20.39
N PRO A 138 -12.80 -7.93 21.05
CA PRO A 138 -13.08 -6.68 20.35
C PRO A 138 -11.95 -6.33 19.36
N PRO A 139 -12.26 -5.80 18.16
CA PRO A 139 -11.25 -5.49 17.14
C PRO A 139 -10.15 -4.53 17.63
N SER A 140 -10.50 -3.62 18.54
CA SER A 140 -9.57 -2.65 19.14
C SER A 140 -8.46 -3.29 19.99
N LYS A 141 -8.65 -4.54 20.45
CA LYS A 141 -7.72 -5.26 21.31
C LYS A 141 -6.75 -6.17 20.54
N GLN A 142 -6.96 -6.40 19.25
CA GLN A 142 -6.08 -7.28 18.46
C GLN A 142 -4.63 -6.78 18.40
N GLY A 143 -4.42 -5.46 18.29
CA GLY A 143 -3.07 -4.89 18.26
C GLY A 143 -2.28 -5.10 19.55
N GLU A 144 -2.98 -5.04 20.70
CA GLU A 144 -2.43 -5.34 22.03
C GLU A 144 -2.04 -6.81 22.12
N LEU A 145 -2.97 -7.72 21.79
CA LEU A 145 -2.73 -9.17 21.80
C LEU A 145 -1.59 -9.59 20.86
N PHE A 146 -1.57 -9.05 19.64
CA PHE A 146 -0.48 -9.29 18.69
C PHE A 146 0.86 -8.90 19.28
N THR A 147 0.93 -7.76 19.99
CA THR A 147 2.19 -7.26 20.57
C THR A 147 2.66 -8.17 21.70
N GLN A 148 1.74 -8.63 22.56
CA GLN A 148 2.03 -9.59 23.63
C GLN A 148 2.55 -10.92 23.09
N VAL A 149 1.88 -11.50 22.09
CA VAL A 149 2.28 -12.79 21.50
C VAL A 149 3.59 -12.65 20.71
N LYS A 150 3.77 -11.57 19.94
CA LYS A 150 5.03 -11.29 19.22
C LYS A 150 6.22 -11.20 20.16
N ALA A 151 6.06 -10.68 21.38
CA ALA A 151 7.14 -10.57 22.36
C ALA A 151 7.68 -11.92 22.86
N ARG A 152 6.97 -13.03 22.59
CA ARG A 152 7.46 -14.39 22.91
C ARG A 152 8.45 -14.94 21.89
N PHE A 153 8.52 -14.32 20.71
CA PHE A 153 9.44 -14.75 19.65
C PHE A 153 10.82 -14.09 19.86
N PRO A 154 11.91 -14.79 19.48
CA PRO A 154 13.24 -14.21 19.49
C PRO A 154 13.34 -12.90 18.70
N ALA A 155 14.29 -12.04 19.06
CA ALA A 155 14.64 -10.88 18.24
C ALA A 155 15.11 -11.35 16.86
N GLY A 156 14.68 -10.66 15.79
CA GLY A 156 15.04 -10.97 14.41
C GLY A 156 14.02 -11.82 13.64
N VAL A 157 12.98 -12.35 14.30
CA VAL A 157 11.86 -13.00 13.61
C VAL A 157 11.01 -11.96 12.87
N ASP A 158 10.82 -12.17 11.57
CA ASP A 158 10.07 -11.26 10.71
C ASP A 158 8.57 -11.62 10.72
N ILE A 159 7.83 -10.99 11.64
CA ILE A 159 6.37 -11.14 11.74
C ILE A 159 5.71 -9.87 11.18
N ASP A 160 4.92 -10.03 10.12
CA ASP A 160 4.28 -8.93 9.38
C ASP A 160 3.35 -8.12 10.33
N PRO A 161 3.64 -6.83 10.56
CA PRO A 161 2.81 -5.97 11.39
C PRO A 161 1.38 -5.77 10.85
N CYS A 162 1.11 -6.05 9.57
CA CYS A 162 -0.24 -6.02 9.00
C CYS A 162 -1.19 -6.99 9.72
N SER A 163 -0.66 -8.03 10.37
CA SER A 163 -1.42 -8.97 11.20
C SER A 163 -2.15 -8.32 12.39
N LYS A 164 -1.80 -7.06 12.74
CA LYS A 164 -2.55 -6.25 13.73
C LYS A 164 -3.93 -5.81 13.24
N ASN A 165 -4.16 -5.83 11.92
CA ASN A 165 -5.42 -5.40 11.33
C ASN A 165 -6.50 -6.49 11.52
N PRO A 166 -7.64 -6.20 12.17
CA PRO A 166 -8.69 -7.19 12.38
C PRO A 166 -9.42 -7.65 11.11
N ALA A 167 -9.29 -6.90 10.01
CA ALA A 167 -9.79 -7.31 8.70
C ALA A 167 -8.69 -7.91 7.79
N CYS A 168 -7.53 -8.26 8.36
CA CYS A 168 -6.44 -8.89 7.60
C CYS A 168 -6.89 -10.26 7.07
N LEU A 169 -6.61 -10.52 5.80
CA LEU A 169 -6.95 -11.78 5.15
C LEU A 169 -5.73 -12.70 5.15
N TYR A 170 -5.98 -14.00 5.27
CA TYR A 170 -4.95 -15.03 5.21
C TYR A 170 -5.38 -16.11 4.22
N PHE A 171 -4.52 -16.41 3.25
CA PHE A 171 -4.83 -17.45 2.27
C PHE A 171 -4.91 -18.81 2.95
N LEU A 172 -5.93 -19.58 2.58
CA LEU A 172 -5.95 -21.02 2.86
C LEU A 172 -4.74 -21.69 2.18
N PRO A 173 -4.32 -22.88 2.63
CA PRO A 173 -3.18 -23.56 2.06
C PRO A 173 -3.26 -23.72 0.56
N ALA A 174 -2.25 -23.17 -0.11
CA ALA A 174 -2.03 -23.33 -1.52
C ALA A 174 -0.54 -23.21 -1.81
N VAL A 175 -0.10 -23.84 -2.90
CA VAL A 175 1.28 -23.81 -3.39
C VAL A 175 1.30 -23.63 -4.91
N PRO A 176 2.35 -23.01 -5.48
CA PRO A 176 2.60 -23.09 -6.92
C PRO A 176 2.96 -24.54 -7.30
N PRO A 177 2.81 -24.92 -8.58
CA PRO A 177 3.37 -26.17 -9.09
C PRO A 177 4.84 -26.38 -8.67
N GLY A 178 5.16 -27.56 -8.17
CA GLY A 178 6.50 -27.89 -7.66
C GLY A 178 6.77 -27.40 -6.22
N GLY A 179 5.83 -26.71 -5.58
CA GLY A 179 5.90 -26.29 -4.19
C GLY A 179 5.38 -27.32 -3.17
N GLU A 180 4.65 -28.33 -3.63
CA GLU A 180 4.03 -29.39 -2.83
C GLU A 180 5.02 -30.10 -1.90
N PRO A 181 6.23 -30.50 -2.35
CA PRO A 181 7.19 -31.18 -1.49
C PRO A 181 7.69 -30.32 -0.31
N TYR A 182 7.52 -29.00 -0.40
CA TYR A 182 7.95 -28.04 0.62
C TYR A 182 6.81 -27.57 1.51
N TYR A 183 5.57 -27.96 1.20
CA TYR A 183 4.44 -27.64 2.05
C TYR A 183 4.55 -28.41 3.36
N ARG A 184 4.44 -27.68 4.48
CA ARG A 184 4.44 -28.27 5.82
C ARG A 184 3.34 -27.65 6.64
N HIS A 185 2.72 -28.47 7.48
CA HIS A 185 1.79 -28.02 8.49
C HIS A 185 2.02 -28.82 9.78
N PHE A 186 1.64 -28.24 10.92
CA PHE A 186 1.62 -28.92 12.22
C PHE A 186 0.70 -28.17 13.18
N SER A 187 0.33 -28.83 14.27
CA SER A 187 -0.46 -28.22 15.35
C SER A 187 -0.01 -28.72 16.71
N LYS A 188 -0.32 -27.94 17.74
CA LYS A 188 -0.18 -28.32 19.15
C LYS A 188 -1.47 -27.98 19.87
N LEU A 189 -1.85 -28.83 20.82
CA LEU A 189 -2.97 -28.60 21.72
C LEU A 189 -2.41 -28.19 23.08
N GLY A 190 -2.98 -27.14 23.66
CA GLY A 190 -2.61 -26.55 24.93
C GLY A 190 -3.72 -25.61 25.40
N GLU A 191 -3.39 -24.49 26.01
CA GLU A 191 -4.39 -23.49 26.39
C GLU A 191 -4.85 -22.64 25.20
N LEU A 192 -6.15 -22.35 25.13
CA LEU A 192 -6.68 -21.38 24.17
C LEU A 192 -6.18 -19.98 24.52
N LEU A 193 -5.91 -19.16 23.51
CA LEU A 193 -5.32 -17.85 23.72
C LEU A 193 -6.34 -16.91 24.39
N THR A 194 -5.92 -16.21 25.44
CA THR A 194 -6.70 -15.12 26.06
C THR A 194 -5.82 -13.89 26.22
N LEU A 195 -6.44 -12.71 26.34
CA LEU A 195 -5.70 -11.46 26.59
C LEU A 195 -4.96 -11.47 27.94
N ALA A 196 -5.44 -12.25 28.91
CA ALA A 196 -4.81 -12.38 30.24
C ALA A 196 -3.73 -13.48 30.28
N ALA A 197 -3.81 -14.48 29.40
CA ALA A 197 -2.96 -15.67 29.42
C ALA A 197 -1.61 -15.49 28.72
N VAL A 198 -1.24 -14.27 28.30
CA VAL A 198 0.14 -14.01 27.86
C VAL A 198 0.92 -13.52 29.07
N PRO A 199 1.60 -14.41 29.85
CA PRO A 199 2.47 -13.96 30.92
C PRO A 199 3.50 -13.01 30.31
N ALA A 200 3.73 -11.88 30.98
CA ALA A 200 4.72 -10.91 30.56
C ALA A 200 6.04 -11.63 30.28
N ALA A 201 6.51 -11.56 29.04
CA ALA A 201 7.79 -12.15 28.66
C ALA A 201 8.85 -11.68 29.66
N ALA A 202 9.67 -12.61 30.17
CA ALA A 202 10.82 -12.26 30.98
C ALA A 202 11.62 -11.20 30.20
N ALA A 203 11.86 -10.04 30.84
CA ALA A 203 12.43 -8.88 30.18
C ALA A 203 13.72 -9.30 29.42
N PRO A 204 13.89 -8.87 28.15
CA PRO A 204 15.06 -9.25 27.37
C PRO A 204 16.33 -8.74 28.06
N VAL A 205 17.18 -9.67 28.47
CA VAL A 205 18.53 -9.40 28.96
C VAL A 205 19.34 -8.93 27.76
N GLY A 206 19.66 -7.62 27.70
CA GLY A 206 20.59 -7.06 26.72
C GLY A 206 19.98 -6.18 25.63
N ALA A 207 18.92 -5.42 25.90
CA ALA A 207 18.59 -4.28 25.04
C ALA A 207 19.75 -3.25 25.09
N PRO A 208 20.27 -2.76 23.95
CA PRO A 208 21.16 -1.60 23.95
C PRO A 208 20.45 -0.44 24.66
N PRO A 209 21.18 0.43 25.39
CA PRO A 209 20.56 1.44 26.23
C PRO A 209 19.58 2.25 25.39
N ALA A 210 18.31 2.16 25.76
CA ALA A 210 17.27 3.00 25.20
C ALA A 210 17.79 4.43 25.32
N VAL A 211 17.87 5.14 24.20
CA VAL A 211 18.06 6.58 24.22
C VAL A 211 16.87 7.12 25.01
N THR A 212 17.09 7.44 26.27
CA THR A 212 16.11 8.15 27.09
C THR A 212 15.78 9.41 26.32
N VAL A 213 14.56 9.49 25.80
CA VAL A 213 14.00 10.70 25.19
C VAL A 213 13.80 11.68 26.36
N GLY A 214 14.91 12.27 26.79
CA GLY A 214 14.97 13.28 27.83
C GLY A 214 14.75 14.66 27.21
N SER A 215 13.91 15.45 27.88
CA SER A 215 13.51 16.83 27.55
C SER A 215 12.36 16.99 26.55
N ALA A 216 11.50 17.96 26.87
CA ALA A 216 10.34 18.34 26.08
C ALA A 216 10.74 18.65 24.63
N PHE A 217 9.96 18.12 23.68
CA PHE A 217 10.09 18.43 22.26
C PHE A 217 10.13 19.95 22.05
N GLN A 218 11.27 20.46 21.59
CA GLN A 218 11.44 21.88 21.33
C GLN A 218 10.89 22.20 19.93
N PRO A 219 10.10 23.28 19.76
CA PRO A 219 9.75 23.77 18.44
C PRO A 219 11.02 24.05 17.63
N VAL A 220 11.06 23.56 16.39
CA VAL A 220 12.20 23.74 15.48
C VAL A 220 11.76 24.60 14.30
N ASP A 221 12.46 25.71 14.05
CA ASP A 221 12.24 26.51 12.85
C ASP A 221 12.88 25.84 11.63
N LEU A 222 12.03 25.31 10.74
CA LEU A 222 12.47 24.62 9.51
C LEU A 222 13.28 25.51 8.56
N VAL A 223 13.13 26.84 8.65
CA VAL A 223 13.89 27.79 7.82
C VAL A 223 15.36 27.78 8.19
N THR A 224 15.68 27.54 9.46
CA THR A 224 17.06 27.55 9.98
C THR A 224 17.83 26.25 9.74
N LEU A 225 17.14 25.16 9.37
CA LEU A 225 17.78 23.88 9.14
C LEU A 225 18.55 23.87 7.81
N PRO A 226 19.77 23.29 7.76
CA PRO A 226 20.60 23.20 6.55
C PRO A 226 20.14 22.07 5.62
N ILE A 227 18.86 22.07 5.27
CA ILE A 227 18.23 21.09 4.37
C ILE A 227 17.78 21.75 3.07
N LYS A 228 17.68 20.95 1.99
CA LYS A 228 17.20 21.45 0.69
C LYS A 228 15.79 22.07 0.79
N PRO A 229 15.49 23.14 0.01
CA PRO A 229 14.17 23.77 -0.01
C PRO A 229 13.01 22.81 -0.31
N ALA A 230 13.22 21.84 -1.22
CA ALA A 230 12.22 20.83 -1.55
C ALA A 230 11.88 19.92 -0.36
N ILE A 231 12.88 19.55 0.46
CA ILE A 231 12.66 18.73 1.66
C ILE A 231 11.96 19.56 2.74
N ARG A 232 12.29 20.85 2.87
CA ARG A 232 11.59 21.77 3.76
C ARG A 232 10.09 21.85 3.41
N ALA A 233 9.76 22.01 2.13
CA ALA A 233 8.37 21.99 1.66
C ALA A 233 7.70 20.64 1.95
N LEU A 234 8.38 19.53 1.68
CA LEU A 234 7.88 18.19 1.96
C LEU A 234 7.56 17.95 3.45
N ILE A 235 8.41 18.43 4.36
CA ILE A 235 8.18 18.34 5.81
C ILE A 235 6.92 19.14 6.21
N ARG A 236 6.80 20.37 5.72
CA ARG A 236 5.71 21.29 6.05
C ARG A 236 4.38 20.81 5.48
N ASP A 237 4.35 20.50 4.19
CA ASP A 237 3.13 20.28 3.41
C ASP A 237 2.69 18.80 3.49
N GLY A 238 3.63 17.88 3.70
CA GLY A 238 3.37 16.45 3.71
C GLY A 238 3.02 15.90 2.32
N VAL A 239 2.46 14.68 2.29
CA VAL A 239 1.97 14.03 1.05
C VAL A 239 0.70 13.24 1.31
N ASP A 240 -0.01 12.95 0.22
CA ASP A 240 -1.20 12.13 0.22
C ASP A 240 -0.95 10.70 0.73
N LYS A 241 -2.05 10.05 1.11
CA LYS A 241 -2.04 8.72 1.72
C LYS A 241 -1.65 7.65 0.67
N GLY A 242 -0.34 7.40 0.57
CA GLY A 242 0.26 6.37 -0.28
C GLY A 242 1.78 6.47 -0.27
N ASP A 243 2.28 7.71 -0.43
CA ASP A 243 3.72 8.00 -0.58
C ASP A 243 4.37 8.46 0.72
N ARG A 244 3.64 8.37 1.85
CA ARG A 244 4.06 8.91 3.14
C ARG A 244 5.30 8.22 3.71
N SER A 245 5.42 6.90 3.54
CA SER A 245 6.57 6.15 4.08
C SER A 245 7.86 6.53 3.33
N GLU A 246 7.80 6.62 2.00
CA GLU A 246 8.94 6.99 1.17
C GLU A 246 9.31 8.47 1.38
N SER A 247 8.33 9.36 1.43
CA SER A 247 8.55 10.78 1.71
C SER A 247 9.14 11.00 3.10
N LEU A 248 8.64 10.30 4.13
CA LEU A 248 9.20 10.35 5.47
C LEU A 248 10.65 9.89 5.47
N TRP A 249 10.96 8.79 4.77
CA TRP A 249 12.32 8.29 4.63
C TRP A 249 13.24 9.31 3.96
N ARG A 250 12.81 9.95 2.87
CA ARG A 250 13.56 11.02 2.19
C ARG A 250 13.86 12.20 3.11
N CYS A 251 12.87 12.67 3.87
CA CYS A 251 13.07 13.74 4.87
C CYS A 251 14.08 13.32 5.94
N LEU A 252 13.96 12.08 6.44
CA LEU A 252 14.81 11.55 7.49
C LEU A 252 16.27 11.43 7.02
N CYS A 253 16.52 10.88 5.83
CA CYS A 253 17.86 10.81 5.25
C CYS A 253 18.48 12.20 5.02
N GLU A 254 17.71 13.17 4.52
CA GLU A 254 18.22 14.53 4.33
C GLU A 254 18.57 15.19 5.68
N LEU A 255 17.74 15.06 6.70
CA LEU A 255 18.03 15.61 8.03
C LEU A 255 19.30 14.99 8.65
N VAL A 256 19.49 13.68 8.46
CA VAL A 256 20.72 12.99 8.91
C VAL A 256 21.94 13.48 8.13
N THR A 257 21.85 13.57 6.81
CA THR A 257 22.92 14.10 5.94
C THR A 257 23.26 15.55 6.29
N ALA A 258 22.27 16.35 6.66
CA ALA A 258 22.42 17.74 7.11
C ALA A 258 23.03 17.86 8.53
N GLY A 259 23.37 16.74 9.18
CA GLY A 259 23.99 16.73 10.50
C GLY A 259 23.03 17.08 11.65
N CYS A 260 21.71 16.99 11.43
CA CYS A 260 20.76 17.25 12.50
C CYS A 260 20.91 16.22 13.63
N THR A 261 20.77 16.66 14.87
CA THR A 261 20.78 15.76 16.03
C THR A 261 19.48 14.96 16.09
N ASP A 262 19.51 13.80 16.75
CA ASP A 262 18.31 12.96 16.89
C ASP A 262 17.16 13.73 17.58
N ALA A 263 17.48 14.58 18.56
CA ALA A 263 16.48 15.44 19.22
C ALA A 263 15.81 16.42 18.24
N VAL A 264 16.57 17.02 17.32
CA VAL A 264 16.02 17.90 16.27
C VAL A 264 15.16 17.10 15.30
N ILE A 265 15.65 15.94 14.82
CA ILE A 265 14.93 15.08 13.88
C ILE A 265 13.59 14.62 14.49
N LEU A 266 13.63 14.13 15.73
CA LEU A 266 12.44 13.69 16.44
C LEU A 266 11.47 14.86 16.67
N SER A 267 11.97 16.04 17.04
CA SER A 267 11.12 17.22 17.23
C SER A 267 10.41 17.61 15.93
N VAL A 268 11.13 17.64 14.81
CA VAL A 268 10.58 17.99 13.48
C VAL A 268 9.57 16.96 12.98
N LEU A 269 9.93 15.66 12.98
CA LEU A 269 9.13 14.60 12.38
C LEU A 269 7.97 14.11 13.25
N THR A 270 7.86 14.63 14.48
CA THR A 270 6.72 14.37 15.37
C THR A 270 5.89 15.61 15.66
N ASP A 271 6.25 16.77 15.10
CA ASP A 271 5.48 18.00 15.29
C ASP A 271 4.14 17.92 14.54
N PRO A 272 2.97 17.98 15.21
CA PRO A 272 1.68 17.93 14.54
C PRO A 272 1.44 19.09 13.56
N THR A 273 2.21 20.18 13.61
CA THR A 273 2.10 21.27 12.60
C THR A 273 2.76 20.94 11.28
N ASN A 274 3.61 19.90 11.23
CA ASN A 274 4.29 19.46 10.02
C ASN A 274 3.48 18.35 9.33
N GLY A 275 3.13 18.54 8.06
CA GLY A 275 2.34 17.59 7.29
C GLY A 275 2.94 16.18 7.22
N ILE A 276 4.28 16.07 7.25
CA ILE A 276 4.98 14.77 7.23
C ILE A 276 4.77 13.96 8.52
N SER A 277 4.52 14.62 9.66
CA SER A 277 4.33 13.99 10.97
C SER A 277 3.05 13.16 11.05
N ASN A 278 2.11 13.35 10.11
CA ASN A 278 0.90 12.54 10.03
C ASN A 278 1.20 11.04 9.96
N LYS A 279 2.29 10.64 9.31
CA LYS A 279 2.67 9.22 9.22
C LYS A 279 3.05 8.64 10.59
N PRO A 280 4.10 9.13 11.29
CA PRO A 280 4.48 8.62 12.59
C PRO A 280 3.37 8.78 13.64
N LEU A 281 2.62 9.89 13.63
CA LEU A 281 1.54 10.13 14.59
C LEU A 281 0.36 9.18 14.35
N CYS A 282 -0.11 9.00 13.10
CA CYS A 282 -1.23 8.08 12.84
C CYS A 282 -0.89 6.63 13.20
N GLU A 283 0.34 6.17 12.97
CA GLU A 283 0.75 4.81 13.34
C GLU A 283 0.85 4.60 14.86
N ARG A 284 0.95 5.68 15.62
CA ARG A 284 1.15 5.67 17.07
C ARG A 284 0.03 6.37 17.83
N GLY A 285 -1.17 6.39 17.24
CA GLY A 285 -2.38 6.87 17.91
C GLY A 285 -2.35 8.35 18.28
N GLY A 286 -1.61 9.17 17.55
CA GLY A 286 -1.42 10.59 17.82
C GLY A 286 -0.47 10.92 18.96
N ASN A 287 0.14 9.91 19.60
CA ASN A 287 1.06 10.13 20.71
C ASN A 287 2.47 10.47 20.20
N ARG A 288 2.92 11.69 20.52
CA ARG A 288 4.23 12.20 20.10
C ARG A 288 5.42 11.41 20.66
N HIS A 289 5.34 10.93 21.90
CA HIS A 289 6.39 10.12 22.52
C HIS A 289 6.49 8.75 21.85
N SER A 290 5.37 8.05 21.67
CA SER A 290 5.36 6.75 20.98
C SER A 290 5.77 6.86 19.50
N ALA A 291 5.44 7.98 18.85
CA ALA A 291 5.95 8.33 17.52
C ALA A 291 7.48 8.52 17.52
N ALA A 292 8.02 9.21 18.53
CA ALA A 292 9.45 9.42 18.68
C ALA A 292 10.21 8.13 18.92
N GLU A 293 9.75 7.27 19.82
CA GLU A 293 10.34 5.95 20.08
C GLU A 293 10.44 5.09 18.81
N TRP A 294 9.39 5.11 17.99
CA TRP A 294 9.41 4.41 16.70
C TRP A 294 10.40 5.04 15.71
N LEU A 295 10.42 6.37 15.62
CA LEU A 295 11.33 7.09 14.73
C LEU A 295 12.80 6.90 15.11
N SER A 296 13.15 6.74 16.40
CA SER A 296 14.53 6.48 16.83
C SER A 296 15.15 5.28 16.12
N GLY A 297 14.39 4.20 15.91
CA GLY A 297 14.86 3.05 15.12
C GLY A 297 15.10 3.37 13.64
N GLN A 298 14.27 4.25 13.05
CA GLN A 298 14.44 4.68 11.67
C GLN A 298 15.64 5.63 11.51
N ILE A 299 15.89 6.50 12.49
CA ILE A 299 17.07 7.38 12.53
C ILE A 299 18.35 6.55 12.57
N ALA A 300 18.41 5.55 13.46
CA ALA A 300 19.56 4.64 13.55
C ALA A 300 19.82 3.93 12.21
N LYS A 301 18.77 3.47 11.53
CA LYS A 301 18.86 2.83 10.21
C LYS A 301 19.44 3.78 9.16
N ALA A 302 18.92 5.00 9.05
CA ALA A 302 19.40 5.95 8.05
C ALA A 302 20.85 6.38 8.27
N ARG A 303 21.26 6.54 9.54
CA ARG A 303 22.66 6.80 9.89
C ARG A 303 23.58 5.65 9.45
N ALA A 304 23.17 4.40 9.68
CA ALA A 304 23.93 3.22 9.25
C ALA A 304 24.06 3.15 7.71
N GLU A 305 22.97 3.43 6.97
CA GLU A 305 23.00 3.45 5.51
C GLU A 305 23.94 4.55 4.97
N LEU A 306 23.88 5.76 5.52
CA LEU A 306 24.78 6.85 5.11
C LEU A 306 26.24 6.57 5.44
N ALA A 307 26.51 5.94 6.59
CA ALA A 307 27.87 5.54 6.96
C ALA A 307 28.45 4.49 5.99
N ALA A 308 27.61 3.61 5.43
CA ALA A 308 28.02 2.61 4.45
C ALA A 308 28.30 3.19 3.04
N VAL A 309 27.76 4.38 2.73
CA VAL A 309 27.88 5.03 1.42
C VAL A 309 29.05 6.03 1.37
N ALA A 310 29.69 6.35 2.50
CA ALA A 310 30.82 7.28 2.53
C ALA A 310 31.92 6.84 1.56
N PRO A 311 32.25 7.65 0.53
CA PRO A 311 33.21 7.26 -0.48
C PRO A 311 34.62 7.17 0.13
N PRO A 312 35.50 6.28 -0.38
CA PRO A 312 36.93 6.38 -0.12
C PRO A 312 37.43 7.77 -0.57
N PRO A 313 38.48 8.33 0.07
CA PRO A 313 38.96 9.68 -0.21
C PRO A 313 39.24 9.85 -1.70
N SER A 314 38.49 10.75 -2.33
CA SER A 314 38.55 11.05 -3.75
C SER A 314 39.84 11.82 -4.08
N GLY A 315 40.67 11.22 -4.94
CA GLY A 315 41.58 11.98 -5.78
C GLY A 315 40.74 12.74 -6.81
N GLU A 316 40.69 14.06 -6.70
CA GLU A 316 39.93 14.92 -7.60
C GLU A 316 40.71 15.15 -8.90
N GLY A 317 40.25 14.51 -9.96
CA GLY A 317 40.65 14.76 -11.34
C GLY A 317 40.17 13.63 -12.24
N GLU A 318 39.37 13.93 -13.27
CA GLU A 318 38.90 13.01 -14.35
C GLU A 318 37.59 12.20 -14.17
N SER A 319 36.90 12.23 -13.02
CA SER A 319 35.69 11.40 -12.77
C SER A 319 34.43 11.71 -13.63
N GLY A 320 34.34 12.90 -14.24
CA GLY A 320 33.12 13.33 -14.94
C GLY A 320 32.89 12.63 -16.29
N ASP A 321 33.97 12.33 -17.00
CA ASP A 321 33.91 11.77 -18.36
C ASP A 321 33.52 10.27 -18.32
N LEU A 322 34.07 9.54 -17.35
CA LEU A 322 33.78 8.11 -17.15
C LEU A 322 32.31 7.82 -16.86
N THR A 323 31.65 8.66 -16.06
CA THR A 323 30.24 8.47 -15.72
C THR A 323 29.35 8.63 -16.96
N ALA A 324 29.64 9.61 -17.81
CA ALA A 324 28.91 9.82 -19.06
C ALA A 324 29.13 8.66 -20.05
N GLN A 325 30.34 8.12 -20.13
CA GLN A 325 30.65 6.96 -20.98
C GLN A 325 29.92 5.69 -20.51
N VAL A 326 29.89 5.42 -19.20
CA VAL A 326 29.11 4.29 -18.64
C VAL A 326 27.61 4.45 -18.90
N GLN A 327 27.08 5.67 -18.76
CA GLN A 327 25.68 5.97 -19.07
C GLN A 327 25.37 5.73 -20.56
N ALA A 328 26.26 6.15 -21.48
CA ALA A 328 26.10 5.92 -22.90
C ALA A 328 26.04 4.41 -23.23
N ILE A 329 26.95 3.61 -22.66
CA ILE A 329 26.94 2.13 -22.79
C ILE A 329 25.61 1.56 -22.26
N ALA A 330 25.11 2.07 -21.13
CA ALA A 330 23.83 1.63 -20.57
C ALA A 330 22.62 1.95 -21.45
N GLU A 331 22.69 2.96 -22.32
CA GLU A 331 21.61 3.35 -23.22
C GLU A 331 21.64 2.57 -24.55
N THR A 332 22.83 2.30 -25.08
CA THR A 332 23.03 1.78 -26.44
C THR A 332 23.30 0.29 -26.51
N ALA A 333 23.89 -0.32 -25.46
CA ALA A 333 24.27 -1.73 -25.51
C ALA A 333 23.02 -2.64 -25.69
N PRO A 334 23.01 -3.53 -26.71
CA PRO A 334 21.89 -4.41 -27.00
C PRO A 334 21.73 -5.52 -25.95
N ASP A 335 22.83 -5.97 -25.36
CA ASP A 335 22.89 -7.04 -24.36
C ASP A 335 24.05 -6.83 -23.37
N GLU A 336 24.05 -7.65 -22.31
CA GLU A 336 25.06 -7.62 -21.24
C GLU A 336 26.46 -8.03 -21.73
N ILE A 337 26.56 -8.84 -22.79
CA ILE A 337 27.85 -9.31 -23.32
C ILE A 337 28.56 -8.14 -24.01
N THR A 338 27.81 -7.38 -24.80
CA THR A 338 28.28 -6.18 -25.49
C THR A 338 28.67 -5.11 -24.46
N ALA A 339 27.83 -4.89 -23.44
CA ALA A 339 28.13 -3.97 -22.35
C ALA A 339 29.39 -4.37 -21.57
N ASP A 340 29.53 -5.65 -21.18
CA ASP A 340 30.73 -6.13 -20.49
C ASP A 340 32.00 -5.96 -21.36
N THR A 341 31.89 -6.11 -22.67
CA THR A 341 33.01 -5.91 -23.62
C THR A 341 33.43 -4.44 -23.67
N GLU A 342 32.47 -3.52 -23.81
CA GLU A 342 32.73 -2.08 -23.84
C GLU A 342 33.25 -1.56 -22.49
N LEU A 343 32.71 -2.03 -21.38
CA LEU A 343 33.16 -1.68 -20.03
C LEU A 343 34.57 -2.19 -19.73
N ARG A 344 34.98 -3.34 -20.30
CA ARG A 344 36.37 -3.83 -20.20
C ARG A 344 37.33 -2.94 -20.97
N ALA A 345 36.98 -2.55 -22.19
CA ALA A 345 37.79 -1.59 -22.96
C ALA A 345 37.91 -0.25 -22.24
N LEU A 346 36.82 0.23 -21.62
CA LEU A 346 36.82 1.44 -20.81
C LEU A 346 37.66 1.30 -19.53
N ALA A 347 37.65 0.14 -18.89
CA ALA A 347 38.50 -0.15 -17.73
C ALA A 347 39.99 -0.08 -18.09
N GLU A 348 40.37 -0.60 -19.26
CA GLU A 348 41.75 -0.59 -19.76
C GLU A 348 42.26 0.83 -20.04
N THR A 349 41.44 1.71 -20.60
CA THR A 349 41.84 3.08 -20.94
C THR A 349 41.84 4.03 -19.75
N SER A 350 40.93 3.83 -18.80
CA SER A 350 40.72 4.73 -17.66
C SER A 350 41.51 4.35 -16.41
N GLY A 351 42.01 3.12 -16.32
CA GLY A 351 42.61 2.58 -15.10
C GLY A 351 41.61 2.28 -13.98
N VAL A 352 40.31 2.49 -14.20
CA VAL A 352 39.25 2.09 -13.26
C VAL A 352 39.00 0.60 -13.37
N THR A 353 38.88 -0.09 -12.23
CA THR A 353 38.61 -1.53 -12.24
C THR A 353 37.25 -1.84 -12.88
N PHE A 354 37.21 -2.89 -13.71
CA PHE A 354 35.99 -3.36 -14.36
C PHE A 354 34.80 -3.58 -13.40
N SER A 355 35.04 -4.02 -12.16
CA SER A 355 33.99 -4.22 -11.15
C SER A 355 33.28 -2.92 -10.77
N VAL A 356 34.00 -1.80 -10.68
CA VAL A 356 33.44 -0.47 -10.38
C VAL A 356 32.59 0.02 -11.54
N LEU A 357 33.12 -0.05 -12.78
CA LEU A 357 32.37 0.34 -13.98
C LEU A 357 31.11 -0.52 -14.17
N ARG A 358 31.20 -1.83 -13.87
CA ARG A 358 30.05 -2.75 -13.93
C ARG A 358 28.99 -2.45 -12.87
N ALA A 359 29.39 -1.98 -11.67
CA ALA A 359 28.44 -1.52 -10.67
C ALA A 359 27.70 -0.26 -11.16
N GLN A 360 28.43 0.74 -11.65
CA GLN A 360 27.86 1.97 -12.21
C GLN A 360 26.94 1.69 -13.41
N TYR A 361 27.34 0.78 -14.30
CA TYR A 361 26.53 0.34 -15.43
C TYR A 361 25.19 -0.26 -15.00
N ARG A 362 25.17 -1.12 -13.97
CA ARG A 362 23.91 -1.72 -13.49
C ARG A 362 22.94 -0.67 -12.97
N ASP A 363 23.45 0.33 -12.27
CA ASP A 363 22.64 1.45 -11.76
C ASP A 363 22.12 2.33 -12.92
N ALA A 364 22.98 2.68 -13.86
CA ALA A 364 22.62 3.42 -15.07
C ALA A 364 21.56 2.68 -15.92
N ARG A 365 21.76 1.38 -16.17
CA ARG A 365 20.84 0.53 -16.94
C ARG A 365 19.48 0.41 -16.26
N LYS A 366 19.46 0.32 -14.93
CA LYS A 366 18.21 0.35 -14.15
C LYS A 366 17.49 1.69 -14.32
N ALA A 367 18.20 2.82 -14.28
CA ALA A 367 17.62 4.14 -14.50
C ALA A 367 17.03 4.29 -15.92
N VAL A 368 17.74 3.87 -16.96
CA VAL A 368 17.26 3.89 -18.36
C VAL A 368 15.98 3.05 -18.51
N LYS A 369 15.94 1.86 -17.91
CA LYS A 369 14.74 0.99 -17.92
C LYS A 369 13.55 1.66 -17.25
N GLN A 370 13.76 2.33 -16.11
CA GLN A 370 12.71 3.06 -15.40
C GLN A 370 12.20 4.26 -16.21
N GLN A 371 13.11 5.02 -16.84
CA GLN A 371 12.73 6.14 -17.70
C GLN A 371 11.86 5.68 -18.88
N ARG A 372 12.30 4.66 -19.63
CA ARG A 372 11.52 4.11 -20.76
C ARG A 372 10.13 3.63 -20.33
N ALA A 373 10.05 2.94 -19.20
CA ALA A 373 8.76 2.50 -18.65
C ALA A 373 7.86 3.68 -18.26
N SER A 374 8.44 4.77 -17.73
CA SER A 374 7.68 5.98 -17.40
C SER A 374 7.17 6.72 -18.65
N GLU A 375 7.99 6.81 -19.70
CA GLU A 375 7.62 7.43 -20.98
C GLU A 375 6.54 6.62 -21.71
N GLU A 376 6.65 5.29 -21.70
CA GLU A 376 5.64 4.40 -22.26
C GLU A 376 4.30 4.54 -21.51
N LYS A 377 4.34 4.58 -20.17
CA LYS A 377 3.15 4.82 -19.35
C LYS A 377 2.51 6.18 -19.68
N ALA A 378 3.31 7.24 -19.76
CA ALA A 378 2.83 8.58 -20.12
C ALA A 378 2.21 8.60 -21.52
N ARG A 379 2.82 7.92 -22.49
CA ARG A 379 2.27 7.78 -23.85
C ARG A 379 0.94 7.01 -23.86
N ALA A 380 0.83 5.92 -23.08
CA ALA A 380 -0.40 5.15 -22.98
C ALA A 380 -1.53 5.95 -22.30
N GLU A 381 -1.20 6.75 -21.28
CA GLU A 381 -2.13 7.65 -20.61
C GLU A 381 -2.62 8.76 -21.55
N GLN A 382 -1.71 9.38 -22.31
CA GLN A 382 -2.06 10.36 -23.33
C GLN A 382 -2.97 9.76 -24.41
N ALA A 383 -2.69 8.53 -24.87
CA ALA A 383 -3.53 7.86 -25.86
C ALA A 383 -4.94 7.58 -25.33
N ARG A 384 -5.08 7.17 -24.06
CA ARG A 384 -6.39 7.00 -23.40
C ARG A 384 -7.14 8.32 -23.29
N TYR A 385 -6.44 9.39 -22.91
CA TYR A 385 -7.03 10.72 -22.85
C TYR A 385 -7.54 11.16 -24.23
N ASP A 386 -6.75 10.96 -25.29
CA ASP A 386 -7.14 11.31 -26.65
C ASP A 386 -8.34 10.47 -27.15
N GLU A 387 -8.43 9.19 -26.78
CA GLU A 387 -9.57 8.32 -27.07
C GLU A 387 -10.83 8.80 -26.34
N GLN A 388 -10.76 9.02 -25.03
CA GLN A 388 -11.86 9.59 -24.24
C GLN A 388 -12.31 10.94 -24.79
N ARG A 389 -11.36 11.77 -25.25
CA ARG A 389 -11.67 13.05 -25.88
C ARG A 389 -12.44 12.86 -27.19
N ARG A 390 -12.04 11.92 -28.05
CA ARG A 390 -12.77 11.62 -29.30
C ARG A 390 -14.16 11.07 -29.03
N GLU A 391 -14.33 10.19 -28.05
CA GLU A 391 -15.65 9.68 -27.66
C GLU A 391 -16.54 10.80 -27.13
N PHE A 392 -15.97 11.70 -26.32
CA PHE A 392 -16.68 12.86 -25.79
C PHE A 392 -17.05 13.85 -26.90
N GLU A 393 -16.14 14.15 -27.83
CA GLU A 393 -16.38 14.97 -29.02
C GLU A 393 -17.45 14.36 -29.93
N ALA A 394 -17.48 13.03 -30.09
CA ALA A 394 -18.48 12.33 -30.90
C ALA A 394 -19.88 12.32 -30.27
N GLN A 395 -19.98 12.39 -28.93
CA GLN A 395 -21.25 12.43 -28.20
C GLN A 395 -21.73 13.86 -27.91
N ALA A 396 -20.84 14.85 -27.95
CA ALA A 396 -21.17 16.23 -27.69
C ALA A 396 -21.99 16.80 -28.86
N MET A 397 -23.21 17.26 -28.55
CA MET A 397 -23.98 18.06 -29.50
C MET A 397 -23.31 19.40 -29.72
N GLY A 398 -23.36 19.89 -30.96
CA GLY A 398 -22.84 21.21 -31.31
C GLY A 398 -23.61 22.32 -30.58
N PRO A 399 -22.98 23.49 -30.32
CA PRO A 399 -23.65 24.63 -29.69
C PRO A 399 -25.01 24.98 -30.31
N ASP A 400 -25.09 25.01 -31.64
CA ASP A 400 -26.32 25.33 -32.36
C ASP A 400 -27.40 24.25 -32.20
N GLU A 401 -27.01 22.97 -32.12
CA GLU A 401 -27.95 21.86 -31.92
C GLU A 401 -28.54 21.89 -30.51
N VAL A 402 -27.71 22.17 -29.50
CA VAL A 402 -28.14 22.33 -28.10
C VAL A 402 -29.11 23.51 -28.00
N LEU A 403 -28.78 24.66 -28.59
CA LEU A 403 -29.67 25.83 -28.62
C LEU A 403 -30.99 25.50 -29.33
N ALA A 404 -30.94 24.84 -30.49
CA ALA A 404 -32.13 24.46 -31.24
C ALA A 404 -33.03 23.48 -30.46
N GLU A 405 -32.45 22.51 -29.75
CA GLU A 405 -33.21 21.59 -28.91
C GLU A 405 -33.85 22.31 -27.73
N LEU A 406 -33.08 23.13 -27.01
CA LEU A 406 -33.58 23.82 -25.82
C LEU A 406 -34.63 24.87 -26.18
N ASN A 407 -34.42 25.66 -27.24
CA ASN A 407 -35.41 26.63 -27.73
C ASN A 407 -36.70 25.98 -28.24
N ARG A 408 -36.65 24.71 -28.69
CA ARG A 408 -37.85 23.96 -29.07
C ARG A 408 -38.69 23.54 -27.86
N LYS A 409 -38.05 23.29 -26.72
CA LYS A 409 -38.69 22.74 -25.52
C LYS A 409 -38.99 23.81 -24.46
N HIS A 410 -38.28 24.93 -24.51
CA HIS A 410 -38.24 25.90 -23.44
C HIS A 410 -38.36 27.33 -23.93
N ALA A 411 -38.98 28.18 -23.10
CA ALA A 411 -39.01 29.62 -23.28
C ALA A 411 -38.72 30.32 -21.95
N VAL A 412 -37.90 31.36 -21.98
CA VAL A 412 -37.68 32.24 -20.82
C VAL A 412 -38.79 33.28 -20.79
N LEU A 413 -39.47 33.39 -19.65
CA LEU A 413 -40.53 34.36 -19.44
C LEU A 413 -40.19 35.24 -18.24
N GLN A 414 -40.33 36.54 -18.42
CA GLN A 414 -40.31 37.49 -17.31
C GLN A 414 -41.74 37.72 -16.84
N TYR A 415 -42.05 37.31 -15.60
CA TYR A 415 -43.35 37.52 -14.99
C TYR A 415 -43.19 38.18 -13.63
N ALA A 416 -43.66 39.44 -13.54
CA ALA A 416 -43.35 40.34 -12.44
C ALA A 416 -41.81 40.43 -12.21
N ASN A 417 -41.36 40.27 -10.97
CA ASN A 417 -39.95 40.36 -10.58
C ASN A 417 -39.23 39.00 -10.60
N ARG A 418 -39.72 38.03 -11.37
CA ARG A 418 -39.14 36.68 -11.46
C ARG A 418 -38.95 36.26 -12.91
N VAL A 419 -37.86 35.54 -13.14
CA VAL A 419 -37.61 34.82 -14.40
C VAL A 419 -38.10 33.39 -14.21
N LEU A 420 -39.01 32.96 -15.08
CA LEU A 420 -39.56 31.61 -15.11
C LEU A 420 -39.20 30.95 -16.44
N ILE A 421 -38.98 29.64 -16.42
CA ILE A 421 -38.73 28.86 -17.63
C ILE A 421 -39.99 28.04 -17.90
N LEU A 422 -40.69 28.37 -18.99
CA LEU A 422 -41.80 27.57 -19.48
C LEU A 422 -41.23 26.37 -20.24
N SER A 423 -41.70 25.17 -19.93
CA SER A 423 -41.28 23.93 -20.59
C SER A 423 -42.47 23.22 -21.20
N GLN A 424 -42.38 22.86 -22.47
CA GLN A 424 -43.32 22.00 -23.16
C GLN A 424 -42.83 20.55 -23.10
N THR A 425 -43.67 19.64 -22.64
CA THR A 425 -43.38 18.20 -22.63
C THR A 425 -44.59 17.44 -23.14
N ARG A 426 -44.39 16.54 -24.10
CA ARG A 426 -45.46 15.66 -24.60
C ARG A 426 -45.64 14.51 -23.62
N ASP A 427 -46.83 14.42 -23.05
CA ASP A 427 -47.23 13.29 -22.21
C ASP A 427 -47.44 12.06 -23.12
N PRO A 428 -46.65 10.98 -22.97
CA PRO A 428 -46.74 9.82 -23.85
C PRO A 428 -48.01 9.00 -23.61
N VAL A 429 -48.62 9.08 -22.42
CA VAL A 429 -49.83 8.32 -22.08
C VAL A 429 -51.05 9.02 -22.65
N MET A 430 -51.12 10.33 -22.45
CA MET A 430 -52.28 11.14 -22.88
C MET A 430 -52.12 11.68 -24.31
N ASN A 431 -50.95 11.49 -24.93
CA ASN A 431 -50.58 11.99 -26.25
C ASN A 431 -50.90 13.48 -26.47
N ARG A 432 -50.69 14.30 -25.43
CA ARG A 432 -50.93 15.75 -25.44
C ARG A 432 -49.73 16.51 -24.94
N ASP A 433 -49.60 17.75 -25.38
CA ASP A 433 -48.59 18.64 -24.85
C ASP A 433 -49.02 19.19 -23.48
N THR A 434 -48.07 19.20 -22.55
CA THR A 434 -48.22 19.78 -21.22
C THR A 434 -47.23 20.92 -21.07
N LEU A 435 -47.69 21.99 -20.43
CA LEU A 435 -46.88 23.16 -20.11
C LEU A 435 -46.61 23.18 -18.60
N ALA A 436 -45.34 23.32 -18.24
CA ALA A 436 -44.91 23.43 -16.86
C ALA A 436 -43.95 24.61 -16.69
N PHE A 437 -44.06 25.31 -15.56
CA PHE A 437 -43.10 26.34 -15.18
C PHE A 437 -42.05 25.74 -14.25
N MET A 438 -40.79 26.12 -14.43
CA MET A 438 -39.71 25.75 -13.53
C MET A 438 -38.82 26.95 -13.22
N SER A 439 -38.16 26.89 -12.07
CA SER A 439 -37.15 27.89 -11.72
C SER A 439 -35.86 27.66 -12.52
N ALA A 440 -35.01 28.67 -12.61
CA ALA A 440 -33.67 28.51 -13.21
C ALA A 440 -32.83 27.46 -12.46
N SER A 441 -33.03 27.29 -11.15
CA SER A 441 -32.35 26.26 -10.36
C SER A 441 -32.80 24.85 -10.74
N ASP A 442 -34.10 24.64 -10.92
CA ASP A 442 -34.64 23.34 -11.35
C ASP A 442 -34.17 22.99 -12.77
N PHE A 443 -34.08 23.99 -13.65
CA PHE A 443 -33.56 23.83 -15.00
C PHE A 443 -32.08 23.43 -15.01
N ARG A 444 -31.26 24.06 -14.15
CA ARG A 444 -29.86 23.67 -13.93
C ARG A 444 -29.73 22.24 -13.43
N LEU A 445 -30.59 21.80 -12.50
CA LEU A 445 -30.57 20.41 -12.04
C LEU A 445 -30.97 19.44 -13.15
N LYS A 446 -31.99 19.78 -13.94
CA LYS A 446 -32.49 18.93 -15.04
C LYS A 446 -31.45 18.68 -16.14
N TYR A 447 -30.64 19.69 -16.46
CA TYR A 447 -29.66 19.63 -17.55
C TYR A 447 -28.20 19.71 -17.09
N GLY A 448 -27.94 19.64 -15.77
CA GLY A 448 -26.60 19.81 -15.20
C GLY A 448 -25.64 18.65 -15.50
N ASN A 449 -26.17 17.51 -15.95
CA ASN A 449 -25.39 16.35 -16.38
C ASN A 449 -25.17 16.29 -17.91
N ARG A 450 -25.64 17.29 -18.66
CA ARG A 450 -25.41 17.39 -20.11
C ARG A 450 -24.51 18.57 -20.41
N PHE A 451 -23.53 18.37 -21.28
CA PHE A 451 -22.49 19.35 -21.57
C PHE A 451 -22.47 19.68 -23.05
N VAL A 452 -22.10 20.92 -23.35
CA VAL A 452 -21.78 21.40 -24.69
C VAL A 452 -20.29 21.77 -24.73
N LEU A 453 -19.64 21.43 -25.83
CA LEU A 453 -18.26 21.81 -26.10
C LEU A 453 -18.26 23.13 -26.86
N ILE A 454 -17.70 24.17 -26.26
CA ILE A 454 -17.51 25.47 -26.89
C ILE A 454 -16.03 25.56 -27.31
N PRO A 455 -15.72 25.78 -28.60
CA PRO A 455 -14.34 25.99 -29.04
C PRO A 455 -13.73 27.22 -28.33
N GLY A 456 -12.60 27.04 -27.65
CA GLY A 456 -11.80 28.13 -27.07
C GLY A 456 -10.47 28.30 -27.81
N GLU A 457 -9.70 29.34 -27.46
CA GLU A 457 -8.42 29.69 -28.16
C GLU A 457 -7.32 28.61 -28.04
N SER A 458 -7.30 27.84 -26.95
CA SER A 458 -6.27 26.81 -26.70
C SER A 458 -6.84 25.45 -26.28
N GLN A 459 -8.09 25.40 -25.84
CA GLN A 459 -8.79 24.18 -25.41
C GLN A 459 -10.31 24.37 -25.53
N PHE A 460 -11.06 23.28 -25.69
CA PHE A 460 -12.51 23.34 -25.61
C PHE A 460 -12.96 23.64 -24.18
N GLN A 461 -13.96 24.51 -24.04
CA GLN A 461 -14.63 24.75 -22.76
C GLN A 461 -15.90 23.90 -22.69
N SER A 462 -15.95 23.00 -21.71
CA SER A 462 -17.17 22.25 -21.40
C SER A 462 -18.09 23.11 -20.54
N THR A 463 -19.31 23.36 -21.00
CA THR A 463 -20.33 24.12 -20.27
C THR A 463 -21.60 23.27 -20.12
N PRO A 464 -22.21 23.17 -18.93
CA PRO A 464 -23.50 22.50 -18.81
C PRO A 464 -24.56 23.15 -19.71
N TRP A 465 -25.44 22.36 -20.33
CA TRP A 465 -26.48 22.83 -21.24
C TRP A 465 -27.32 23.97 -20.63
N ALA A 466 -27.67 23.85 -19.36
CA ALA A 466 -28.43 24.88 -18.66
C ALA A 466 -27.68 26.21 -18.54
N GLU A 467 -26.38 26.16 -18.20
CA GLU A 467 -25.55 27.36 -18.09
C GLU A 467 -25.26 27.98 -19.46
N PHE A 468 -25.16 27.15 -20.50
CA PHE A 468 -24.96 27.61 -21.85
C PHE A 468 -26.19 28.34 -22.40
N TRP A 469 -27.39 27.81 -22.16
CA TRP A 469 -28.64 28.38 -22.67
C TRP A 469 -29.16 29.59 -21.87
N LEU A 470 -28.84 29.67 -20.58
CA LEU A 470 -29.26 30.79 -19.72
C LEU A 470 -28.35 32.02 -19.83
N LYS A 471 -27.18 31.88 -20.45
CA LYS A 471 -26.29 32.99 -20.81
C LYS A 471 -26.71 33.57 -22.16
#